data_AF-A0A1S8IT77-F1
#
_entry.id   AF-A0A1S8IT77-F1
#
_cell.length_a   1.000
_cell.length_b   1.000
_cell.length_c   1.000
_cell.angle_alpha   90.00
_cell.angle_beta   90.00
_cell.angle_gamma   90.00
#
_symmetry.space_group_name_H-M   'P 1'
#
loop_
_entity.id
_entity.type
_entity.pdbx_description
1 polymer ?
#
loop_
_entity_poly.entity_id
_entity_poly.type
_entity_poly.pdbx_seq_one_letter_code
_entity_poly.pdbx_strand_id
1 'polypeptide(L)'
;FVVLGVLLMLVQSYKNMTFLPVVIINTVIGIYQEIKSKKVLDSLNILNATKVTVVRDGQEQEISPDELVLDDVVLFKSGEQISG
;
A
#
# COMPACT_ATOMS: atom_id res chain seq x y z
N PHE A 1 -13.68 -5.24 -14.20
CA PHE A 1 -13.50 -5.75 -15.58
C PHE A 1 -14.77 -6.33 -16.19
N VAL A 2 -15.49 -7.26 -15.54
CA VAL A 2 -16.71 -7.89 -16.10
C VAL A 2 -17.83 -6.88 -16.40
N VAL A 3 -18.17 -6.00 -15.45
CA VAL A 3 -19.22 -4.97 -15.66
C VAL A 3 -18.87 -4.02 -16.81
N LEU A 4 -17.60 -3.63 -16.90
CA LEU A 4 -17.10 -2.81 -18.01
C LEU A 4 -17.23 -3.56 -19.34
N GLY A 5 -16.78 -4.82 -19.41
CA GLY A 5 -16.89 -5.66 -20.60
C GLY A 5 -18.34 -5.85 -21.07
N VAL A 6 -19.30 -5.95 -20.14
CA VAL A 6 -20.73 -6.02 -20.44
C VAL A 6 -21.25 -4.69 -20.99
N LEU A 7 -20.87 -3.55 -20.41
CA LEU A 7 -21.23 -2.23 -20.93
C LEU A 7 -20.65 -1.99 -22.34
N LEU A 8 -19.43 -2.47 -22.61
CA LEU A 8 -18.81 -2.39 -23.93
C LEU A 8 -19.55 -3.22 -24.99
N MET A 9 -19.99 -4.42 -24.63
CA MET A 9 -20.77 -5.28 -25.54
C MET A 9 -22.14 -4.68 -25.87
N LEU A 10 -22.79 -4.02 -24.92
CA LEU A 10 -24.10 -3.38 -25.13
C LEU A 10 -24.03 -2.16 -26.06
N VAL A 11 -22.87 -1.51 -26.19
CA VAL A 11 -22.70 -0.26 -26.94
C VAL A 11 -22.58 -0.48 -28.46
N GLN A 12 -22.58 -1.74 -28.94
CA GLN A 12 -22.55 -2.20 -30.34
C GLN A 12 -22.61 -1.07 -31.41
N SER A 13 -21.47 -0.38 -31.54
CA SER A 13 -21.08 0.69 -32.49
C SER A 13 -22.11 1.77 -32.86
N TYR A 14 -21.90 3.02 -32.41
CA TYR A 14 -22.05 4.22 -33.27
C TYR A 14 -21.08 5.35 -32.86
N LYS A 15 -20.18 5.70 -33.80
CA LYS A 15 -19.29 6.88 -33.85
C LYS A 15 -18.19 6.96 -32.79
N ASN A 16 -16.96 6.84 -33.29
CA ASN A 16 -15.64 6.94 -32.65
C ASN A 16 -15.38 8.09 -31.64
N MET A 17 -16.36 8.96 -31.34
CA MET A 17 -16.21 10.11 -30.44
C MET A 17 -17.05 10.00 -29.17
N THR A 18 -18.23 9.36 -29.20
CA THR A 18 -19.12 9.23 -28.03
C THR A 18 -18.61 8.20 -27.02
N PHE A 19 -17.72 7.30 -27.46
CA PHE A 19 -17.12 6.25 -26.64
C PHE A 19 -15.89 6.74 -25.82
N LEU A 20 -15.22 7.80 -26.28
CA LEU A 20 -14.01 8.32 -25.66
C LEU A 20 -14.21 8.77 -24.19
N PRO A 21 -15.31 9.45 -23.81
CA PRO A 21 -15.58 9.80 -22.41
C PRO A 21 -15.74 8.58 -21.51
N VAL A 22 -16.37 7.51 -22.02
CA VAL A 22 -16.59 6.27 -21.26
C VAL A 22 -15.25 5.60 -20.95
N VAL A 23 -14.35 5.53 -21.92
CA VAL A 23 -12.99 5.00 -21.71
C VAL A 23 -12.24 5.84 -20.69
N ILE A 24 -12.25 7.16 -20.83
CA ILE A 24 -11.58 8.08 -19.89
C ILE A 24 -12.09 7.88 -18.47
N ILE A 25 -13.41 7.87 -18.27
CA ILE A 25 -14.02 7.67 -16.94
C ILE A 25 -13.59 6.32 -16.35
N ASN A 26 -13.65 5.25 -17.13
CA ASN A 26 -13.29 3.92 -16.64
C ASN A 26 -11.79 3.78 -16.35
N THR A 27 -10.92 4.39 -17.15
CA THR A 27 -9.49 4.45 -16.88
C THR A 27 -9.19 5.26 -15.63
N VAL A 28 -9.82 6.41 -15.44
CA VAL A 28 -9.64 7.25 -14.24
C VAL A 28 -10.11 6.50 -12.98
N ILE A 29 -11.29 5.87 -13.04
CA ILE A 29 -11.79 5.04 -11.94
C ILE A 29 -10.83 3.89 -11.65
N GLY A 30 -10.29 3.22 -12.68
CA GLY A 30 -9.31 2.15 -12.54
C GLY A 30 -8.02 2.62 -11.86
N ILE A 31 -7.44 3.72 -12.32
CA ILE A 31 -6.23 4.32 -11.73
C ILE A 31 -6.50 4.75 -10.28
N TYR A 32 -7.65 5.36 -10.00
CA TYR A 32 -8.01 5.74 -8.62
C TYR A 32 -8.13 4.52 -7.70
N GLN A 33 -8.74 3.44 -8.19
CA GLN A 33 -8.82 2.17 -7.45
C GLN A 33 -7.44 1.55 -7.22
N GLU A 34 -6.55 1.61 -8.21
CA GLU A 34 -5.18 1.14 -8.10
C GLU A 34 -4.39 1.94 -7.05
N ILE A 35 -4.45 3.28 -7.12
CA ILE A 35 -3.79 4.17 -6.14
C ILE A 35 -4.35 3.95 -4.74
N LYS A 36 -5.66 3.82 -4.58
CA LYS A 36 -6.27 3.51 -3.27
C LYS A 36 -5.79 2.16 -2.74
N SER A 37 -5.70 1.14 -3.60
CA SER A 37 -5.23 -0.19 -3.20
C SER A 37 -3.77 -0.16 -2.78
N LYS A 38 -2.92 0.56 -3.53
CA LYS A 38 -1.53 0.82 -3.13
C LYS A 38 -1.45 1.56 -1.81
N LYS A 39 -2.27 2.60 -1.60
CA LYS A 39 -2.29 3.36 -0.35
C LYS A 39 -2.70 2.51 0.86
N VAL A 40 -3.62 1.55 0.69
CA VAL A 40 -3.98 0.61 1.75
C VAL A 40 -2.80 -0.31 2.08
N LEU A 41 -2.12 -0.84 1.07
CA LEU A 41 -0.91 -1.64 1.26
C LEU A 41 0.25 -0.84 1.87
N ASP A 42 0.48 0.38 1.39
CA ASP A 42 1.49 1.30 1.92
C ASP A 42 1.16 1.69 3.35
N SER A 43 -0.11 1.87 3.73
CA SER A 43 -0.47 2.12 5.12
C SER A 43 -0.19 0.93 6.03
N LEU A 44 -0.30 -0.31 5.53
CA LEU A 44 0.14 -1.50 6.25
C LEU A 44 1.66 -1.58 6.36
N ASN A 45 2.39 -1.17 5.32
CA ASN A 45 3.85 -1.13 5.34
C ASN A 45 4.43 0.02 6.19
N ILE A 46 3.79 1.18 6.24
CA ILE A 46 4.18 2.30 7.11
C ILE A 46 3.90 1.96 8.57
N LEU A 47 2.88 1.14 8.86
CA LEU A 47 2.68 0.56 10.20
C LEU A 47 3.74 -0.49 10.56
N ASN A 48 4.47 -1.04 9.58
CA ASN A 48 5.59 -1.96 9.80
C ASN A 48 6.95 -1.27 10.02
N ALA A 49 7.01 0.07 10.04
CA ALA A 49 8.05 0.76 10.79
C ALA A 49 7.66 0.72 12.28
N THR A 50 7.45 -0.50 12.80
CA THR A 50 7.28 -0.71 14.23
C THR A 50 8.58 -0.25 14.86
N LYS A 51 8.51 0.83 15.62
CA LYS A 51 9.68 1.31 16.34
C LYS A 51 10.18 0.18 17.20
N VAL A 52 11.48 -0.03 17.15
CA VAL A 52 12.13 -1.13 17.85
C VAL A 52 12.58 -0.59 19.19
N THR A 53 12.18 -1.25 20.28
CA THR A 53 12.73 -0.94 21.60
C THR A 53 14.12 -1.57 21.70
N VAL A 54 15.14 -0.75 21.92
CA VAL A 54 16.52 -1.20 22.16
C VAL A 54 17.00 -0.72 23.53
N VAL A 55 17.99 -1.42 24.10
CA VAL A 55 18.66 -1.00 25.33
C VAL A 55 20.03 -0.44 24.98
N ARG A 56 20.21 0.88 25.11
CA ARG A 56 21.51 1.57 24.97
C ARG A 56 21.83 2.27 26.29
N ASP A 57 23.07 2.14 26.74
CA ASP A 57 23.55 2.73 28.00
C ASP A 57 22.71 2.36 29.24
N GLY A 58 22.11 1.16 29.23
CA GLY A 58 21.25 0.66 30.30
C GLY A 58 19.85 1.29 30.36
N GLN A 59 19.45 2.06 29.34
CA GLN A 59 18.10 2.64 29.24
C GLN A 59 17.37 2.11 28.00
N GLU A 60 16.07 1.88 28.13
CA GLU A 60 15.18 1.52 27.02
C GLU A 60 14.91 2.75 26.15
N GLN A 61 15.14 2.62 24.84
CA GLN A 61 14.91 3.65 23.84
C GLN A 61 14.12 3.08 22.67
N GLU A 62 13.12 3.83 22.20
CA GLU A 62 12.33 3.47 21.02
C GLU A 62 12.98 4.13 19.78
N ILE A 63 13.61 3.34 18.92
CA ILE A 63 14.32 3.85 17.74
C ILE A 63 13.68 3.34 16.45
N SER A 64 13.90 4.07 15.36
CA SER A 64 13.44 3.60 14.05
C SER A 64 14.31 2.42 13.58
N PRO A 65 13.77 1.45 12.82
CA PRO A 65 14.56 0.33 12.28
C PRO A 65 15.79 0.79 11.47
N ASP A 66 15.70 1.96 10.82
CA ASP A 66 16.80 2.56 10.04
C ASP A 66 17.97 3.06 10.90
N GLU A 67 17.76 3.23 12.22
CA GLU A 67 18.75 3.69 13.19
C GLU A 67 19.39 2.52 13.98
N LEU A 68 18.99 1.29 13.66
CA LEU A 68 19.49 0.06 14.27
C LEU A 68 20.92 -0.23 13.75
N VAL A 69 21.85 -0.50 14.66
CA VAL A 69 23.24 -0.82 14.33
C VAL A 69 23.62 -2.23 14.83
N LEU A 70 24.65 -2.82 14.22
CA LEU A 70 25.32 -3.99 14.80
C LEU A 70 25.78 -3.60 16.23
N ASP A 71 25.40 -4.40 17.23
CA ASP A 71 25.57 -4.22 18.69
C ASP A 71 24.36 -3.66 19.47
N ASP A 72 23.22 -3.39 18.83
CA ASP A 72 21.99 -3.08 19.58
C ASP A 72 21.33 -4.33 20.21
N VAL A 73 20.93 -4.20 21.47
CA VAL A 73 20.11 -5.22 22.16
C VAL A 73 18.63 -4.86 21.99
N VAL A 74 17.96 -5.58 21.10
CA VAL A 74 16.52 -5.40 20.82
C VAL A 74 15.68 -6.15 21.85
N LEU A 75 14.66 -5.46 22.39
CA LEU A 75 13.67 -6.03 23.31
C LEU A 75 12.41 -6.41 22.54
N PHE A 76 12.24 -7.70 22.26
CA PHE A 76 11.04 -8.21 21.59
C PHE A 76 9.95 -8.61 22.61
N LYS A 77 8.73 -8.15 22.38
CA LYS A 77 7.53 -8.59 23.10
C LYS A 77 6.85 -9.74 22.35
N SER A 78 6.11 -10.55 23.09
CA SER A 78 5.39 -11.70 22.52
C SER A 78 4.41 -11.24 21.44
N GLY A 79 4.64 -11.68 20.19
CA GLY A 79 3.83 -11.30 19.02
C GLY A 79 4.51 -10.35 18.04
N GLU A 80 5.71 -9.82 18.37
CA GLU A 80 6.46 -8.96 17.46
C GLU A 80 7.24 -9.78 16.41
N GLN A 81 7.28 -9.24 15.19
CA GLN A 81 7.93 -9.89 14.05
C GLN A 81 9.44 -9.66 14.10
N ILE A 82 10.22 -10.73 14.00
CA ILE A 82 11.66 -10.67 13.84
C ILE A 82 11.93 -10.26 12.38
N SER A 83 12.10 -8.96 12.14
CA SER A 83 12.58 -8.46 10.85
C SER A 83 14.08 -8.74 10.76
N GLY A 84 14.43 -9.74 9.97
CA GLY A 84 15.80 -10.07 9.55
C GLY A 84 15.97 -9.89 8.05
#